data_AF-A0A836Q592-F1
#
_entry.id   AF-A0A836Q592-F1
#
_cell.length_a   1.000
_cell.length_b   1.000
_cell.length_c   1.000
_cell.angle_alpha   90.00
_cell.angle_beta   90.00
_cell.angle_gamma   90.00
#
_symmetry.space_group_name_H-M   'P 1'
#
loop_
_entity.id
_entity.type
_entity.pdbx_description
1 polymer ?
#
loop_
_entity_poly.entity_id
_entity_poly.type
_entity_poly.pdbx_seq_one_letter_code
_entity_poly.pdbx_strand_id
1 'polypeptide(L)'
;MQSKRKFVLSCLIAISACGSVFASDWVEEEGVSDFQAPRRTRNVPVEQNPDAEEHRGQPRAHRFNDESETEDGPNAQVGDDGGGHGIPAPKKKKGNLLEGGVSHFHSGAQQSQNPSSGAPPRFGLIQQEPTAIHYPPAKEAIVEAKTFRSWIEKNHPQLQGSLQAQREQIIEVKGKWDDSGHVLRAFGLGCSKVPPDQLYKYDLSKSKILIVDCAGNVPQEGLVAINKFVRGGGYLLTTDWALEGCLQKAVPGFIEWNGDNTSETRVVDAYIKTEDPVLTQGTVPRAHWKLDRKCQLMRIIKPDRVEVLAASVQLKTDDSQGLGNLAATFRFGKGKVLHLVGHFDYNSGRAFNNLLPDPAPKIGISLRQAIAANFIAEALGQTDSTPATSQGN
;
A
#
# COMPACT_ATOMS: atom_id res chain seq x y z
N MET A 1 31.50 27.47 -80.65
CA MET A 1 30.73 26.25 -80.31
C MET A 1 31.63 25.37 -79.44
N GLN A 2 31.67 25.61 -78.13
CA GLN A 2 30.82 25.00 -77.09
C GLN A 2 30.91 23.47 -77.02
N SER A 3 31.69 22.96 -76.05
CA SER A 3 31.22 22.04 -74.99
C SER A 3 32.43 21.39 -74.30
N LYS A 4 32.89 21.97 -73.19
CA LYS A 4 33.74 21.30 -72.20
C LYS A 4 32.85 20.90 -71.04
N ARG A 5 32.61 19.59 -70.88
CA ARG A 5 31.87 19.04 -69.73
C ARG A 5 32.77 19.09 -68.49
N LYS A 6 32.27 19.77 -67.45
CA LYS A 6 32.84 19.78 -66.10
C LYS A 6 32.42 18.49 -65.40
N PHE A 7 33.38 17.69 -64.96
CA PHE A 7 33.17 16.65 -63.94
C PHE A 7 33.55 17.29 -62.59
N VAL A 8 32.57 17.48 -61.72
CA VAL A 8 32.80 17.89 -60.33
C VAL A 8 32.89 16.62 -59.50
N LEU A 9 34.11 16.34 -59.03
CA LEU A 9 34.42 15.30 -58.06
C LEU A 9 34.26 15.92 -56.67
N SER A 10 33.11 15.74 -56.03
CA SER A 10 32.91 16.13 -54.64
C SER A 10 33.40 15.01 -53.71
N CYS A 11 34.54 15.27 -53.07
CA CYS A 11 35.00 14.57 -51.88
C CYS A 11 33.98 14.78 -50.75
N LEU A 12 33.31 13.71 -50.32
CA LEU A 12 32.67 13.65 -49.00
C LEU A 12 33.47 12.69 -48.13
N ILE A 13 34.23 13.31 -47.24
CA ILE A 13 34.94 12.68 -46.13
C ILE A 13 33.89 12.15 -45.16
N ALA A 14 33.72 10.84 -45.10
CA ALA A 14 33.00 10.17 -44.03
C ALA A 14 34.01 9.83 -42.93
N ILE A 15 34.20 10.74 -41.98
CA ILE A 15 34.89 10.46 -40.72
C ILE A 15 33.90 9.78 -39.77
N SER A 16 34.36 8.64 -39.28
CA SER A 16 33.78 7.78 -38.26
C SER A 16 33.52 8.50 -36.94
N ALA A 17 32.38 8.20 -36.32
CA ALA A 17 32.24 8.17 -34.86
C ALA A 17 31.05 7.28 -34.47
N CYS A 18 31.34 6.00 -34.19
CA CYS A 18 30.51 5.19 -33.29
C CYS A 18 30.53 5.86 -31.91
N GLY A 19 29.49 6.64 -31.60
CA GLY A 19 29.24 7.17 -30.28
C GLY A 19 28.31 6.25 -29.52
N SER A 20 28.86 5.43 -28.62
CA SER A 20 28.15 4.87 -27.48
C SER A 20 27.49 6.01 -26.70
N VAL A 21 26.15 6.08 -26.69
CA VAL A 21 25.42 6.98 -25.81
C VAL A 21 25.49 6.38 -24.40
N PHE A 22 26.52 6.75 -23.66
CA PHE A 22 26.54 6.59 -22.21
C PHE A 22 25.51 7.55 -21.62
N ALA A 23 24.61 7.00 -20.83
CA ALA A 23 23.72 7.74 -19.96
C ALA A 23 24.55 8.40 -18.85
N SER A 24 24.95 9.64 -19.07
CA SER A 24 25.50 10.52 -18.04
C SER A 24 25.36 11.97 -18.48
N ASP A 25 24.15 12.51 -18.35
CA ASP A 25 23.97 13.96 -18.21
C ASP A 25 22.57 14.22 -17.63
N TRP A 26 22.48 14.11 -16.31
CA TRP A 26 21.37 14.67 -15.55
C TRP A 26 21.84 16.03 -15.06
N VAL A 27 21.52 17.06 -15.83
CA VAL A 27 21.56 18.43 -15.33
C VAL A 27 20.37 18.58 -14.38
N GLU A 28 20.67 18.69 -13.11
CA GLU A 28 19.75 19.24 -12.12
C GLU A 28 19.46 20.68 -12.56
N GLU A 29 18.30 20.93 -13.18
CA GLU A 29 17.79 22.29 -13.30
C GLU A 29 17.38 22.75 -11.89
N GLU A 30 18.33 23.40 -11.21
CA GLU A 30 18.07 24.33 -10.12
C GLU A 30 17.11 25.42 -10.63
N GLY A 31 15.80 25.23 -10.42
CA GLY A 31 14.81 26.16 -10.93
C GLY A 31 13.43 26.09 -10.30
N VAL A 32 13.22 25.25 -9.29
CA VAL A 32 12.00 25.30 -8.47
C VAL A 32 12.40 25.77 -7.08
N SER A 33 12.09 27.04 -6.80
CA SER A 33 12.36 27.74 -5.55
C SER A 33 12.04 26.88 -4.33
N ASP A 34 13.09 26.49 -3.60
CA ASP A 34 12.97 26.07 -2.22
C ASP A 34 12.27 27.20 -1.44
N PHE A 35 11.11 26.88 -0.90
CA PHE A 35 10.45 27.72 0.09
C PHE A 35 11.31 27.71 1.35
N GLN A 36 12.23 28.68 1.46
CA GLN A 36 12.95 28.94 2.70
C GLN A 36 11.96 29.40 3.76
N ALA A 37 11.60 28.48 4.67
CA ALA A 37 11.01 28.86 5.93
C ALA A 37 11.95 29.85 6.64
N PRO A 38 11.44 30.96 7.22
CA PRO A 38 12.30 31.92 7.90
C PRO A 38 13.03 31.23 9.04
N ARG A 39 14.36 31.24 8.97
CA ARG A 39 15.25 30.88 10.07
C ARG A 39 14.89 31.76 11.27
N ARG A 40 14.22 31.20 12.27
CA ARG A 40 14.14 31.80 13.61
C ARG A 40 15.55 31.88 14.18
N THR A 41 16.16 33.05 14.09
CA THR A 41 17.30 33.44 14.89
C THR A 41 16.89 33.40 16.35
N ARG A 42 17.54 32.51 17.10
CA ARG A 42 17.43 32.41 18.54
C ARG A 42 18.22 33.57 19.13
N ASN A 43 17.53 34.65 19.47
CA ASN A 43 17.98 35.70 20.39
C ASN A 43 16.73 36.37 20.96
N VAL A 44 16.30 35.91 22.14
CA VAL A 44 15.31 36.60 22.97
C VAL A 44 16.04 37.05 24.23
N PRO A 45 16.12 38.36 24.52
CA PRO A 45 16.52 38.86 25.82
C PRO A 45 15.45 38.50 26.87
N VAL A 46 15.89 38.07 28.05
CA VAL A 46 15.02 37.88 29.21
C VAL A 46 14.52 39.25 29.66
N GLU A 47 13.27 39.57 29.32
CA GLU A 47 12.55 40.71 29.86
C GLU A 47 11.76 40.23 31.08
N GLN A 48 12.14 40.74 32.25
CA GLN A 48 11.46 40.50 33.52
C GLN A 48 10.13 41.25 33.48
N ASN A 49 9.01 40.54 33.63
CA ASN A 49 7.73 41.15 33.89
C ASN A 49 7.46 41.11 35.41
N PRO A 50 7.43 42.25 36.12
CA PRO A 50 7.04 42.34 37.51
C PRO A 50 5.53 42.54 37.54
N ASP A 51 4.76 41.49 37.80
CA ASP A 51 3.38 41.58 38.31
C ASP A 51 2.80 40.16 38.42
N ALA A 52 3.15 39.48 39.52
CA ALA A 52 2.44 38.30 40.00
C ALA A 52 2.75 38.08 41.50
N GLU A 53 2.46 39.08 42.34
CA GLU A 53 2.22 38.88 43.76
C GLU A 53 0.72 39.12 44.03
N GLU A 54 -0.05 38.06 44.26
CA GLU A 54 -0.89 37.98 45.46
C GLU A 54 -1.51 36.58 45.62
N HIS A 55 -1.69 36.20 46.90
CA HIS A 55 -2.27 34.96 47.44
C HIS A 55 -1.32 33.79 47.74
N ARG A 56 -0.46 34.03 48.74
CA ARG A 56 -0.11 33.03 49.76
C ARG A 56 -1.15 33.03 50.88
N GLY A 57 -1.60 31.84 51.27
CA GLY A 57 -2.53 31.65 52.40
C GLY A 57 -2.57 30.21 52.95
N GLN A 58 -1.43 29.76 53.46
CA GLN A 58 -1.18 28.75 54.52
C GLN A 58 -1.71 27.29 54.49
N PRO A 59 -0.94 26.34 55.08
CA PRO A 59 -1.19 24.91 55.06
C PRO A 59 -1.87 24.38 56.34
N ARG A 60 -2.53 23.22 56.25
CA ARG A 60 -2.94 22.45 57.42
C ARG A 60 -2.57 20.97 57.28
N ALA A 61 -1.73 20.53 58.21
CA ALA A 61 -1.42 19.15 58.52
C ALA A 61 -2.64 18.47 59.16
N HIS A 62 -2.82 17.17 58.94
CA HIS A 62 -3.20 16.24 59.99
C HIS A 62 -2.66 14.83 59.71
N ARG A 63 -2.03 14.32 60.77
CA ARG A 63 -1.36 13.06 61.01
C ARG A 63 -2.30 12.21 61.86
N PHE A 64 -2.48 10.93 61.55
CA PHE A 64 -2.82 9.92 62.55
C PHE A 64 -2.20 8.56 62.16
N ASN A 65 -1.23 8.20 63.01
CA ASN A 65 -0.72 6.88 63.42
C ASN A 65 -1.88 5.94 63.84
N ASP A 66 -1.78 4.61 64.02
CA ASP A 66 -0.76 3.55 63.92
C ASP A 66 -1.43 2.25 64.47
N GLU A 67 -0.71 1.12 64.33
CA GLU A 67 -0.77 -0.14 65.10
C GLU A 67 -1.85 -1.21 64.81
N SER A 68 -1.42 -2.35 64.28
CA SER A 68 -1.07 -3.50 65.16
C SER A 68 -0.34 -4.61 64.38
N GLU A 69 0.86 -4.90 64.89
CA GLU A 69 1.73 -6.02 64.57
C GLU A 69 1.19 -7.33 65.16
N THR A 70 1.64 -8.46 64.64
CA THR A 70 2.36 -9.45 65.48
C THR A 70 3.16 -10.41 64.59
N GLU A 71 4.42 -10.51 64.98
CA GLU A 71 5.47 -11.42 64.51
C GLU A 71 5.21 -12.86 64.99
N ASP A 72 5.79 -13.85 64.30
CA ASP A 72 6.71 -14.82 64.92
C ASP A 72 7.30 -15.76 63.85
N GLY A 73 8.63 -15.93 63.90
CA GLY A 73 9.45 -16.55 62.85
C GLY A 73 9.68 -18.07 62.95
N PRO A 74 10.94 -18.55 62.86
CA PRO A 74 11.37 -19.48 61.81
C PRO A 74 11.92 -20.83 62.34
N ASN A 75 11.95 -21.90 61.51
CA ASN A 75 13.09 -22.86 61.51
C ASN A 75 13.06 -23.96 60.42
N ALA A 76 14.24 -24.11 59.79
CA ALA A 76 15.07 -25.31 59.63
C ALA A 76 14.55 -26.66 59.04
N GLN A 77 15.27 -27.05 57.97
CA GLN A 77 16.06 -28.30 57.81
C GLN A 77 15.44 -29.64 57.35
N VAL A 78 16.07 -30.16 56.27
CA VAL A 78 16.67 -31.51 56.08
C VAL A 78 15.83 -32.67 55.50
N GLY A 79 16.48 -33.40 54.57
CA GLY A 79 16.18 -34.77 54.07
C GLY A 79 15.84 -34.77 52.58
N ASP A 80 16.74 -35.03 51.62
CA ASP A 80 17.47 -36.27 51.28
C ASP A 80 16.58 -37.42 50.76
N ASP A 81 17.17 -38.22 49.86
CA ASP A 81 16.66 -39.38 49.10
C ASP A 81 15.91 -39.03 47.79
N GLY A 82 16.23 -39.54 46.60
CA GLY A 82 17.05 -40.68 46.20
C GLY A 82 16.36 -41.39 45.03
N GLY A 83 17.11 -41.70 43.96
CA GLY A 83 16.72 -42.64 42.88
C GLY A 83 16.02 -41.99 41.66
N GLY A 84 16.41 -42.19 40.41
CA GLY A 84 17.27 -43.22 39.82
C GLY A 84 16.47 -44.20 38.96
N HIS A 85 15.92 -43.76 37.82
CA HIS A 85 15.50 -44.61 36.69
C HIS A 85 15.62 -43.74 35.42
N GLY A 86 16.42 -44.04 34.39
CA GLY A 86 16.56 -45.31 33.69
C GLY A 86 15.94 -45.14 32.30
N ILE A 87 16.65 -44.49 31.37
CA ILE A 87 16.24 -44.29 29.97
C ILE A 87 16.50 -45.60 29.18
N PRO A 88 15.51 -46.18 28.48
CA PRO A 88 15.78 -47.15 27.43
C PRO A 88 15.66 -46.52 26.03
N ALA A 89 16.64 -46.88 25.20
CA ALA A 89 16.77 -46.55 23.78
C ALA A 89 15.68 -47.22 22.89
N PRO A 90 15.50 -46.77 21.62
CA PRO A 90 14.30 -47.03 20.83
C PRO A 90 14.35 -48.35 20.05
N LYS A 91 13.21 -49.05 19.99
CA LYS A 91 13.02 -50.23 19.12
C LYS A 91 12.36 -49.84 17.79
N LYS A 92 13.03 -50.18 16.69
CA LYS A 92 12.48 -50.25 15.32
C LYS A 92 11.50 -51.43 15.21
N LYS A 93 10.34 -51.21 14.56
CA LYS A 93 9.62 -52.17 13.68
C LYS A 93 8.47 -51.42 12.97
N LYS A 94 8.56 -51.34 11.64
CA LYS A 94 7.77 -52.08 10.62
C LYS A 94 6.34 -51.56 10.47
N GLY A 95 6.06 -51.05 9.27
CA GLY A 95 4.80 -50.44 8.89
C GLY A 95 3.66 -51.43 8.65
N ASN A 96 2.49 -50.83 8.47
CA ASN A 96 1.32 -51.27 7.72
C ASN A 96 0.57 -49.97 7.37
N LEU A 97 0.40 -49.67 6.07
CA LEU A 97 -0.75 -49.99 5.24
C LEU A 97 -1.95 -49.04 5.51
N LEU A 98 -2.28 -48.32 4.45
CA LEU A 98 -3.37 -47.37 4.30
C LEU A 98 -4.73 -48.07 4.39
N GLU A 99 -5.64 -47.57 5.23
CA GLU A 99 -7.08 -47.79 5.08
C GLU A 99 -7.79 -46.44 5.21
N GLY A 100 -8.43 -46.03 4.11
CA GLY A 100 -9.33 -44.89 4.05
C GLY A 100 -10.71 -45.31 4.56
N GLY A 101 -11.15 -44.70 5.66
CA GLY A 101 -12.52 -44.81 6.14
C GLY A 101 -13.33 -43.61 5.65
N VAL A 102 -14.27 -43.86 4.74
CA VAL A 102 -15.34 -42.93 4.37
C VAL A 102 -16.53 -43.23 5.27
N SER A 103 -16.87 -42.32 6.19
CA SER A 103 -18.09 -42.41 6.99
C SER A 103 -19.27 -41.82 6.21
N HIS A 104 -20.16 -42.71 5.75
CA HIS A 104 -21.52 -42.36 5.33
C HIS A 104 -22.35 -41.98 6.56
N PHE A 105 -22.92 -40.76 6.57
CA PHE A 105 -24.00 -40.38 7.47
C PHE A 105 -25.31 -40.37 6.66
N HIS A 106 -26.23 -41.26 7.04
CA HIS A 106 -27.63 -41.29 6.59
C HIS A 106 -28.53 -41.17 7.83
N SER A 107 -29.26 -40.06 7.94
CA SER A 107 -30.53 -39.90 8.66
C SER A 107 -30.82 -38.39 8.72
N GLY A 108 -31.97 -37.83 8.40
CA GLY A 108 -33.25 -38.37 7.98
C GLY A 108 -34.10 -37.15 7.59
N ALA A 109 -35.02 -37.36 6.66
CA ALA A 109 -35.91 -36.33 6.17
C ALA A 109 -36.86 -35.81 7.27
N GLN A 110 -37.04 -34.50 7.34
CA GLN A 110 -38.37 -33.96 7.54
C GLN A 110 -38.58 -32.73 6.65
N GLN A 111 -39.60 -32.90 5.83
CA GLN A 111 -40.01 -32.11 4.68
C GLN A 111 -41.03 -31.08 5.17
N SER A 112 -40.77 -29.80 4.96
CA SER A 112 -41.79 -28.75 5.02
C SER A 112 -41.64 -27.89 3.77
N GLN A 113 -42.54 -28.13 2.82
CA GLN A 113 -42.66 -27.41 1.57
C GLN A 113 -43.33 -26.04 1.81
N ASN A 114 -42.78 -24.99 1.21
CA ASN A 114 -43.60 -23.96 0.55
C ASN A 114 -42.78 -23.31 -0.58
N PRO A 115 -43.36 -23.09 -1.78
CA PRO A 115 -42.61 -22.73 -2.98
C PRO A 115 -42.65 -21.23 -3.31
N SER A 116 -41.78 -20.85 -4.24
CA SER A 116 -41.80 -19.68 -5.13
C SER A 116 -41.04 -18.40 -4.68
N SER A 117 -39.81 -18.28 -5.17
CA SER A 117 -39.46 -17.28 -6.20
C SER A 117 -38.08 -17.62 -6.74
N GLY A 118 -38.01 -17.93 -8.04
CA GLY A 118 -36.83 -18.45 -8.71
C GLY A 118 -35.70 -17.42 -8.85
N ALA A 119 -34.56 -17.75 -8.27
CA ALA A 119 -33.26 -17.40 -8.81
C ALA A 119 -32.39 -18.67 -8.70
N PRO A 120 -31.74 -19.13 -9.79
CA PRO A 120 -30.87 -20.28 -9.68
C PRO A 120 -29.69 -19.93 -8.76
N PRO A 121 -29.32 -20.79 -7.79
CA PRO A 121 -28.12 -20.57 -7.00
C PRO A 121 -26.94 -20.60 -7.97
N ARG A 122 -26.23 -19.47 -8.09
CA ARG A 122 -24.90 -19.46 -8.67
C ARG A 122 -24.04 -20.35 -7.78
N PHE A 123 -23.75 -21.57 -8.26
CA PHE A 123 -22.65 -22.39 -7.77
C PHE A 123 -21.36 -21.61 -8.04
N GLY A 124 -21.01 -20.70 -7.13
CA GLY A 124 -19.67 -20.17 -7.05
C GLY A 124 -18.77 -21.34 -6.72
N LEU A 125 -17.77 -21.61 -7.56
CA LEU A 125 -16.60 -22.36 -7.12
C LEU A 125 -16.14 -21.68 -5.83
N ILE A 126 -16.26 -22.38 -4.69
CA ILE A 126 -15.59 -21.97 -3.47
C ILE A 126 -14.10 -22.12 -3.79
N GLN A 127 -13.48 -21.01 -4.18
CA GLN A 127 -12.04 -20.90 -4.27
C GLN A 127 -11.55 -21.14 -2.84
N GLN A 128 -11.15 -22.38 -2.55
CA GLN A 128 -10.69 -22.76 -1.22
C GLN A 128 -9.60 -21.77 -0.80
N GLU A 129 -9.81 -21.11 0.35
CA GLU A 129 -8.76 -20.29 0.93
C GLU A 129 -7.50 -21.16 1.03
N PRO A 130 -6.34 -20.68 0.56
CA PRO A 130 -5.10 -21.40 0.69
C PRO A 130 -4.95 -21.91 2.12
N THR A 131 -4.75 -23.21 2.31
CA THR A 131 -4.08 -23.67 3.52
C THR A 131 -2.73 -22.96 3.58
N ALA A 132 -2.22 -22.69 4.79
CA ALA A 132 -0.94 -22.03 5.02
C ALA A 132 0.22 -22.91 4.49
N ILE A 133 0.35 -22.99 3.18
CA ILE A 133 1.46 -23.63 2.48
C ILE A 133 2.68 -22.77 2.78
N HIS A 134 3.74 -23.41 3.24
CA HIS A 134 5.01 -22.78 3.58
C HIS A 134 5.57 -22.02 2.37
N TYR A 135 5.24 -20.73 2.27
CA TYR A 135 5.86 -19.81 1.34
C TYR A 135 7.25 -19.46 1.92
N PRO A 136 8.32 -19.41 1.10
CA PRO A 136 9.65 -19.12 1.62
C PRO A 136 9.64 -17.80 2.39
N PRO A 137 10.50 -17.62 3.40
CA PRO A 137 10.56 -16.38 4.15
C PRO A 137 10.91 -15.20 3.23
N ALA A 138 10.36 -14.03 3.55
CA ALA A 138 10.66 -12.80 2.84
C ALA A 138 12.16 -12.51 2.91
N LYS A 139 12.72 -12.09 1.77
CA LYS A 139 14.11 -11.66 1.67
C LYS A 139 14.13 -10.22 1.23
N GLU A 140 14.61 -9.37 2.12
CA GLU A 140 14.89 -7.99 1.79
C GLU A 140 15.98 -7.94 0.70
N ALA A 141 15.81 -7.06 -0.29
CA ALA A 141 16.77 -6.89 -1.36
C ALA A 141 16.79 -5.44 -1.85
N ILE A 142 17.98 -4.98 -2.25
CA ILE A 142 18.13 -3.74 -3.02
C ILE A 142 17.67 -4.03 -4.45
N VAL A 143 16.67 -3.29 -4.92
CA VAL A 143 16.08 -3.48 -6.25
C VAL A 143 16.42 -2.29 -7.14
N GLU A 144 17.28 -2.50 -8.12
CA GLU A 144 17.67 -1.44 -9.04
C GLU A 144 16.46 -0.88 -9.80
N ALA A 145 16.47 0.43 -10.09
CA ALA A 145 15.43 1.08 -10.90
C ALA A 145 15.23 0.39 -12.26
N LYS A 146 16.28 -0.26 -12.80
CA LYS A 146 16.18 -1.08 -14.01
C LYS A 146 15.15 -2.21 -13.88
N THR A 147 15.04 -2.85 -12.71
CA THR A 147 14.06 -3.91 -12.46
C THR A 147 12.63 -3.38 -12.54
N PHE A 148 12.37 -2.23 -11.91
CA PHE A 148 11.07 -1.55 -11.98
C PHE A 148 10.72 -1.17 -13.42
N ARG A 149 11.66 -0.52 -14.12
CA ARG A 149 11.47 -0.16 -15.54
C ARG A 149 11.18 -1.38 -16.36
N SER A 150 12.05 -2.40 -16.38
CA SER A 150 11.85 -3.62 -17.16
C SER A 150 10.52 -4.33 -16.86
N TRP A 151 10.00 -4.23 -15.63
CA TRP A 151 8.66 -4.71 -15.32
C TRP A 151 7.58 -3.89 -16.06
N ILE A 152 7.66 -2.56 -16.08
CA ILE A 152 6.77 -1.70 -16.87
C ILE A 152 6.94 -1.95 -18.37
N GLU A 153 8.16 -2.04 -18.91
CA GLU A 153 8.37 -2.25 -20.36
C GLU A 153 7.75 -3.57 -20.82
N LYS A 154 7.83 -4.60 -19.98
CA LYS A 154 7.28 -5.93 -20.27
C LYS A 154 5.76 -5.96 -20.20
N ASN A 155 5.17 -5.33 -19.17
CA ASN A 155 3.75 -5.48 -18.88
C ASN A 155 2.91 -4.31 -19.41
N HIS A 156 3.47 -3.11 -19.48
CA HIS A 156 2.79 -1.89 -19.91
C HIS A 156 3.65 -1.08 -20.88
N PRO A 157 4.03 -1.64 -22.04
CA PRO A 157 4.87 -0.95 -23.02
C PRO A 157 4.27 0.39 -23.47
N GLN A 158 2.95 0.54 -23.43
CA GLN A 158 2.24 1.80 -23.72
C GLN A 158 2.56 2.95 -22.74
N LEU A 159 3.07 2.64 -21.54
CA LEU A 159 3.49 3.67 -20.59
C LEU A 159 4.90 4.20 -20.87
N GLN A 160 5.63 3.61 -21.81
CA GLN A 160 6.87 4.20 -22.30
C GLN A 160 6.53 5.46 -23.10
N GLY A 161 6.82 6.63 -22.52
CA GLY A 161 6.42 7.89 -23.12
C GLY A 161 7.01 9.10 -22.43
N SER A 162 6.50 10.29 -22.80
CA SER A 162 6.97 11.56 -22.26
C SER A 162 6.64 11.68 -20.77
N LEU A 163 7.67 11.68 -19.93
CA LEU A 163 7.55 11.96 -18.49
C LEU A 163 6.79 13.28 -18.25
N GLN A 164 6.99 14.29 -19.09
CA GLN A 164 6.33 15.59 -18.95
C GLN A 164 4.82 15.48 -19.12
N ALA A 165 4.34 14.71 -20.09
CA ALA A 165 2.90 14.48 -20.27
C ALA A 165 2.32 13.74 -19.06
N GLN A 166 3.06 12.76 -18.53
CA GLN A 166 2.66 12.01 -17.34
C GLN A 166 2.57 12.90 -16.09
N ARG A 167 3.40 13.93 -15.96
CA ARG A 167 3.33 14.87 -14.82
C ARG A 167 2.01 15.63 -14.74
N GLU A 168 1.33 15.88 -15.85
CA GLU A 168 -0.02 16.48 -15.85
C GLU A 168 -1.11 15.45 -15.55
N GLN A 169 -0.85 14.17 -15.85
CA GLN A 169 -1.79 13.07 -15.75
C GLN A 169 -1.76 12.34 -14.38
N ILE A 170 -0.60 12.28 -13.74
CA ILE A 170 -0.35 11.61 -12.45
C ILE A 170 -0.06 12.66 -11.39
N ILE A 171 -0.99 12.83 -10.46
CA ILE A 171 -0.84 13.77 -9.35
C ILE A 171 -0.67 12.99 -8.05
N GLU A 172 0.47 13.18 -7.39
CA GLU A 172 0.72 12.75 -6.02
C GLU A 172 0.24 13.84 -5.06
N VAL A 173 -0.69 13.52 -4.18
CA VAL A 173 -1.07 14.33 -3.03
C VAL A 173 -0.21 13.90 -1.86
N LYS A 174 0.76 14.75 -1.51
CA LYS A 174 1.86 14.38 -0.62
C LYS A 174 1.37 13.94 0.76
N GLY A 175 1.86 12.78 1.18
CA GLY A 175 1.65 12.21 2.50
C GLY A 175 2.72 12.63 3.52
N LYS A 176 2.60 12.07 4.72
CA LYS A 176 3.59 12.16 5.79
C LYS A 176 4.55 10.96 5.82
N TRP A 177 4.07 9.78 5.46
CA TRP A 177 4.76 8.51 5.72
C TRP A 177 4.97 7.64 4.47
N ASP A 178 4.46 8.09 3.32
CA ASP A 178 4.58 7.42 2.02
C ASP A 178 5.08 8.43 0.98
N ASP A 179 5.83 7.97 -0.02
CA ASP A 179 6.34 8.77 -1.16
C ASP A 179 6.14 7.97 -2.45
N SER A 180 4.90 7.93 -2.94
CA SER A 180 4.57 7.27 -4.20
C SER A 180 5.40 7.81 -5.36
N GLY A 181 5.75 9.10 -5.36
CA GLY A 181 6.63 9.71 -6.35
C GLY A 181 7.99 9.04 -6.46
N HIS A 182 8.53 8.52 -5.37
CA HIS A 182 9.77 7.76 -5.39
C HIS A 182 9.64 6.46 -6.19
N VAL A 183 8.60 5.67 -5.92
CA VAL A 183 8.33 4.43 -6.66
C VAL A 183 8.00 4.71 -8.12
N LEU A 184 7.23 5.77 -8.40
CA LEU A 184 6.93 6.23 -9.76
C LEU A 184 8.21 6.57 -10.54
N ARG A 185 9.17 7.27 -9.91
CA ARG A 185 10.48 7.53 -10.52
C ARG A 185 11.26 6.24 -10.80
N ALA A 186 11.19 5.26 -9.91
CA ALA A 186 11.81 3.94 -10.13
C ALA A 186 11.19 3.23 -11.34
N PHE A 187 9.87 3.33 -11.52
CA PHE A 187 9.16 2.84 -12.70
C PHE A 187 9.42 3.64 -13.98
N GLY A 188 10.04 4.81 -13.89
CA GLY A 188 10.21 5.72 -15.02
C GLY A 188 8.92 6.44 -15.40
N LEU A 189 8.08 6.77 -14.42
CA LEU A 189 6.84 7.53 -14.58
C LEU A 189 6.99 8.92 -13.98
N GLY A 190 6.54 9.95 -14.70
CA GLY A 190 6.51 11.34 -14.23
C GLY A 190 5.25 11.63 -13.40
N CYS A 191 5.39 12.31 -12.26
CA CYS A 191 4.25 12.80 -11.48
C CYS A 191 4.46 14.26 -11.02
N SER A 192 3.34 14.97 -10.82
CA SER A 192 3.33 16.25 -10.11
C SER A 192 3.01 16.02 -8.64
N LYS A 193 3.80 16.63 -7.75
CA LYS A 193 3.56 16.59 -6.30
C LYS A 193 2.75 17.81 -5.89
N VAL A 194 1.65 17.60 -5.18
CA VAL A 194 0.75 18.64 -4.71
C VAL A 194 0.55 18.50 -3.20
N PRO A 195 0.79 19.56 -2.41
CA PRO A 195 0.44 19.57 -0.99
C PRO A 195 -1.07 19.37 -0.78
N PRO A 196 -1.51 18.63 0.27
CA PRO A 196 -2.93 18.39 0.53
C PRO A 196 -3.79 19.67 0.59
N ASP A 197 -3.24 20.75 1.15
CA ASP A 197 -3.87 22.05 1.30
C ASP A 197 -3.92 22.89 0.01
N GLN A 198 -3.30 22.42 -1.07
CA GLN A 198 -3.31 23.09 -2.38
C GLN A 198 -4.10 22.33 -3.43
N LEU A 199 -4.53 21.08 -3.15
CA LEU A 199 -5.21 20.23 -4.12
C LEU A 199 -6.44 20.87 -4.75
N TYR A 200 -7.25 21.59 -3.98
CA TYR A 200 -8.48 22.22 -4.48
C TYR A 200 -8.22 23.39 -5.45
N LYS A 201 -6.99 23.93 -5.48
CA LYS A 201 -6.55 24.99 -6.40
C LYS A 201 -5.91 24.42 -7.66
N TYR A 202 -5.55 23.14 -7.65
CA TYR A 202 -4.85 22.51 -8.75
C TYR A 202 -5.83 22.18 -9.88
N ASP A 203 -5.45 22.44 -11.12
CA ASP A 203 -6.26 22.06 -12.28
C ASP A 203 -6.13 20.56 -12.56
N LEU A 204 -7.20 19.82 -12.25
CA LEU A 204 -7.29 18.38 -12.46
C LEU A 204 -7.86 18.00 -13.83
N SER A 205 -8.09 18.97 -14.74
CA SER A 205 -8.74 18.74 -16.03
C SER A 205 -7.98 17.74 -16.93
N LYS A 206 -6.65 17.75 -16.85
CA LYS A 206 -5.77 16.82 -17.58
C LYS A 206 -5.37 15.60 -16.77
N SER A 207 -5.65 15.60 -15.48
CA SER A 207 -5.27 14.52 -14.58
C SER A 207 -6.10 13.28 -14.84
N LYS A 208 -5.44 12.12 -14.85
CA LYS A 208 -6.06 10.80 -15.02
C LYS A 208 -6.14 10.06 -13.69
N ILE A 209 -5.16 10.29 -12.83
CA ILE A 209 -5.08 9.65 -11.51
C ILE A 209 -4.58 10.60 -10.44
N LEU A 210 -5.23 10.54 -9.28
CA LEU A 210 -4.75 11.07 -8.01
C LEU A 210 -4.21 9.92 -7.17
N ILE A 211 -3.04 10.11 -6.56
CA ILE A 211 -2.46 9.20 -5.58
C ILE A 211 -2.36 9.96 -4.26
N VAL A 212 -3.14 9.56 -3.26
CA VAL A 212 -3.13 10.19 -1.93
C VAL A 212 -2.33 9.32 -0.99
N ASP A 213 -1.13 9.81 -0.70
CA ASP A 213 -0.17 9.13 0.15
C ASP A 213 -0.55 9.25 1.63
N CYS A 214 -0.24 8.21 2.40
CA CYS A 214 -0.41 8.17 3.85
C CYS A 214 0.20 9.43 4.51
N ALA A 215 -0.50 10.24 5.30
CA ALA A 215 -1.74 9.90 6.01
C ALA A 215 -3.05 10.43 5.39
N GLY A 216 -3.00 11.10 4.23
CA GLY A 216 -4.21 11.65 3.60
C GLY A 216 -4.94 12.72 4.41
N ASN A 217 -4.22 13.57 5.15
CA ASN A 217 -4.80 14.73 5.86
C ASN A 217 -5.21 15.85 4.88
N VAL A 218 -6.24 15.60 4.09
CA VAL A 218 -6.76 16.53 3.07
C VAL A 218 -7.85 17.41 3.69
N PRO A 219 -7.81 18.75 3.53
CA PRO A 219 -8.85 19.64 4.03
C PRO A 219 -10.17 19.44 3.25
N GLN A 220 -11.27 19.96 3.80
CA GLN A 220 -12.61 19.71 3.27
C GLN A 220 -12.76 20.09 1.79
N GLU A 221 -12.16 21.21 1.36
CA GLU A 221 -12.16 21.67 -0.03
C GLU A 221 -11.44 20.68 -0.95
N GLY A 222 -10.33 20.09 -0.48
CA GLY A 222 -9.60 19.05 -1.19
C GLY A 222 -10.41 17.75 -1.27
N LEU A 223 -11.13 17.37 -0.21
CA LEU A 223 -12.02 16.20 -0.22
C LEU A 223 -13.15 16.36 -1.25
N VAL A 224 -13.72 17.57 -1.37
CA VAL A 224 -14.71 17.91 -2.39
C VAL A 224 -14.11 17.82 -3.80
N ALA A 225 -12.88 18.31 -3.99
CA ALA A 225 -12.16 18.20 -5.27
C ALA A 225 -11.92 16.74 -5.67
N ILE A 226 -11.46 15.90 -4.75
CA ILE A 226 -11.27 14.45 -4.95
C ILE A 226 -12.60 13.79 -5.32
N ASN A 227 -13.66 14.05 -4.56
CA ASN A 227 -14.98 13.48 -4.84
C ASN A 227 -15.46 13.83 -6.26
N LYS A 228 -15.34 15.10 -6.66
CA LYS A 228 -15.72 15.58 -7.99
C LYS A 228 -14.87 14.91 -9.08
N PHE A 229 -13.56 14.85 -8.87
CA PHE A 229 -12.61 14.24 -9.80
C PHE A 229 -12.94 12.76 -10.06
N VAL A 230 -13.07 11.96 -9.01
CA VAL A 230 -13.35 10.52 -9.15
C VAL A 230 -14.73 10.29 -9.74
N ARG A 231 -15.76 11.00 -9.25
CA ARG A 231 -17.11 10.87 -9.80
C ARG A 231 -17.15 11.23 -11.29
N GLY A 232 -16.29 12.15 -11.73
CA GLY A 232 -16.14 12.59 -13.11
C GLY A 232 -15.42 11.61 -14.05
N GLY A 233 -14.71 10.61 -13.53
CA GLY A 233 -13.97 9.63 -14.34
C GLY A 233 -12.54 9.38 -13.87
N GLY A 234 -12.01 10.25 -13.01
CA GLY A 234 -10.64 10.14 -12.51
C GLY A 234 -10.41 8.91 -11.63
N TYR A 235 -9.17 8.42 -11.62
CA TYR A 235 -8.76 7.29 -10.78
C TYR A 235 -8.19 7.78 -9.46
N LEU A 236 -8.48 7.09 -8.36
CA LEU A 236 -7.94 7.42 -7.04
C LEU A 236 -7.23 6.22 -6.45
N LEU A 237 -5.92 6.36 -6.19
CA LEU A 237 -5.16 5.44 -5.37
C LEU A 237 -4.97 6.06 -3.99
N THR A 238 -5.20 5.30 -2.92
CA THR A 238 -4.92 5.74 -1.55
C THR A 238 -4.13 4.69 -0.78
N THR A 239 -3.29 5.13 0.15
CA THR A 239 -2.47 4.23 0.97
C THR A 239 -2.70 4.43 2.47
N ASP A 240 -2.83 3.31 3.17
CA ASP A 240 -2.86 3.23 4.63
C ASP A 240 -3.80 4.24 5.31
N TRP A 241 -3.30 5.16 6.16
CA TRP A 241 -4.13 6.12 6.90
C TRP A 241 -4.92 7.08 6.00
N ALA A 242 -4.62 7.16 4.70
CA ALA A 242 -5.47 7.87 3.76
C ALA A 242 -6.88 7.25 3.67
N LEU A 243 -7.11 6.03 4.15
CA LEU A 243 -8.43 5.43 4.32
C LEU A 243 -9.34 6.32 5.17
N GLU A 244 -8.96 6.55 6.43
CA GLU A 244 -9.69 7.41 7.35
C GLU A 244 -9.50 8.91 7.04
N GLY A 245 -8.27 9.30 6.72
CA GLY A 245 -7.87 10.68 6.48
C GLY A 245 -8.61 11.31 5.30
N CYS A 246 -8.81 10.53 4.23
CA CYS A 246 -9.28 11.01 2.94
C CYS A 246 -10.41 10.15 2.35
N LEU A 247 -10.17 8.87 2.09
CA LEU A 247 -11.01 8.06 1.21
C LEU A 247 -12.44 7.92 1.74
N GLN A 248 -12.61 7.54 3.01
CA GLN A 248 -13.95 7.35 3.58
C GLN A 248 -14.76 8.66 3.64
N LYS A 249 -14.08 9.81 3.68
CA LYS A 249 -14.73 11.14 3.70
C LYS A 249 -15.06 11.62 2.30
N ALA A 250 -14.14 11.46 1.35
CA ALA A 250 -14.32 11.88 -0.03
C ALA A 250 -15.21 10.91 -0.82
N VAL A 251 -15.20 9.61 -0.51
CA VAL A 251 -15.91 8.55 -1.23
C VAL A 251 -16.55 7.56 -0.23
N PRO A 252 -17.60 7.98 0.50
CA PRO A 252 -18.15 7.21 1.61
C PRO A 252 -18.92 5.94 1.18
N GLY A 253 -18.95 4.95 2.07
CA GLY A 253 -19.86 3.81 2.01
C GLY A 253 -19.46 2.69 1.04
N PHE A 254 -18.16 2.48 0.83
CA PHE A 254 -17.62 1.34 0.06
C PHE A 254 -16.66 0.52 0.91
N ILE A 255 -15.64 1.19 1.43
CA ILE A 255 -14.71 0.66 2.42
C ILE A 255 -14.49 1.70 3.51
N GLU A 256 -14.09 1.25 4.70
CA GLU A 256 -13.77 2.11 5.83
C GLU A 256 -12.73 1.44 6.74
N TRP A 257 -12.13 2.24 7.61
CA TRP A 257 -11.29 1.70 8.67
C TRP A 257 -12.13 0.85 9.62
N ASN A 258 -11.69 -0.37 9.90
CA ASN A 258 -12.45 -1.31 10.72
C ASN A 258 -12.33 -1.05 12.24
N GLY A 259 -11.48 -0.09 12.65
CA GLY A 259 -11.18 0.23 14.04
C GLY A 259 -9.87 -0.37 14.57
N ASP A 260 -9.25 -1.28 13.80
CA ASP A 260 -8.00 -1.95 14.17
C ASP A 260 -6.82 -1.49 13.35
N ASN A 261 -5.64 -1.63 13.95
CA ASN A 261 -4.39 -1.41 13.26
C ASN A 261 -3.42 -2.57 13.51
N THR A 262 -2.46 -2.74 12.62
CA THR A 262 -1.33 -3.64 12.87
C THR A 262 -0.57 -3.24 14.15
N SER A 263 -0.22 -4.21 14.98
CA SER A 263 0.44 -4.00 16.27
C SER A 263 1.95 -3.73 16.13
N GLU A 264 2.57 -4.22 15.06
CA GLU A 264 4.02 -4.18 14.81
C GLU A 264 4.34 -4.05 13.31
N THR A 265 5.58 -3.67 13.00
CA THR A 265 6.12 -3.70 11.63
C THR A 265 6.54 -5.13 11.32
N ARG A 266 6.02 -5.69 10.23
CA ARG A 266 6.28 -7.08 9.82
C ARG A 266 6.01 -7.31 8.34
N VAL A 267 6.38 -8.47 7.85
CA VAL A 267 6.05 -8.93 6.51
C VAL A 267 5.10 -10.10 6.61
N VAL A 268 3.92 -9.99 5.99
CA VAL A 268 2.90 -11.05 5.97
C VAL A 268 2.87 -11.77 4.62
N ASP A 269 2.22 -12.94 4.59
CA ASP A 269 1.82 -13.58 3.34
C ASP A 269 0.79 -12.71 2.59
N ALA A 270 0.82 -12.74 1.26
CA ALA A 270 -0.21 -12.15 0.44
C ALA A 270 -0.57 -13.07 -0.71
N TYR A 271 -1.86 -13.20 -0.99
CA TYR A 271 -2.37 -13.92 -2.14
C TYR A 271 -3.38 -13.07 -2.90
N ILE A 272 -3.38 -13.23 -4.23
CA ILE A 272 -4.36 -12.60 -5.11
C ILE A 272 -5.73 -13.26 -4.89
N LYS A 273 -6.77 -12.44 -4.76
CA LYS A 273 -8.18 -12.84 -4.56
C LYS A 273 -9.09 -12.42 -5.72
N THR A 274 -8.56 -11.66 -6.68
CA THR A 274 -9.25 -11.20 -7.88
C THR A 274 -8.87 -12.05 -9.10
N GLU A 275 -9.76 -12.11 -10.08
CA GLU A 275 -9.50 -12.64 -11.42
C GLU A 275 -9.35 -11.52 -12.47
N ASP A 276 -9.37 -10.24 -12.07
CA ASP A 276 -9.22 -9.08 -12.97
C ASP A 276 -7.87 -9.17 -13.72
N PRO A 277 -7.88 -9.44 -15.04
CA PRO A 277 -6.65 -9.67 -15.80
C PRO A 277 -5.82 -8.40 -15.94
N VAL A 278 -6.43 -7.21 -15.85
CA VAL A 278 -5.72 -5.92 -15.93
C VAL A 278 -4.96 -5.69 -14.63
N LEU A 279 -5.63 -5.85 -13.49
CA LEU A 279 -5.02 -5.60 -12.19
C LEU A 279 -4.06 -6.70 -11.74
N THR A 280 -4.13 -7.89 -12.34
CA THR A 280 -3.22 -9.02 -12.07
C THR A 280 -2.13 -9.20 -13.11
N GLN A 281 -2.07 -8.35 -14.15
CA GLN A 281 -1.07 -8.43 -15.20
C GLN A 281 0.35 -8.37 -14.61
N GLY A 282 1.19 -9.35 -14.97
CA GLY A 282 2.58 -9.39 -14.51
C GLY A 282 2.77 -9.54 -12.99
N THR A 283 1.70 -9.84 -12.25
CA THR A 283 1.77 -10.14 -10.81
C THR A 283 2.09 -11.61 -10.56
N VAL A 284 2.12 -12.00 -9.30
CA VAL A 284 2.25 -13.39 -8.86
C VAL A 284 1.07 -13.75 -7.96
N PRO A 285 0.58 -15.00 -7.99
CA PRO A 285 -0.59 -15.40 -7.20
C PRO A 285 -0.32 -15.34 -5.69
N ARG A 286 0.94 -15.45 -5.28
CA ARG A 286 1.39 -15.34 -3.89
C ARG A 286 2.69 -14.57 -3.80
N ALA A 287 2.81 -13.77 -2.77
CA ALA A 287 3.99 -12.98 -2.44
C ALA A 287 4.01 -12.65 -0.95
N HIS A 288 4.91 -11.74 -0.61
CA HIS A 288 4.96 -11.09 0.68
C HIS A 288 4.33 -9.70 0.61
N TRP A 289 3.88 -9.20 1.75
CA TRP A 289 3.37 -7.85 1.92
C TRP A 289 3.87 -7.26 3.21
N LYS A 290 4.73 -6.26 3.11
CA LYS A 290 5.23 -5.54 4.26
C LYS A 290 4.18 -4.58 4.80
N LEU A 291 3.99 -4.60 6.12
CA LEU A 291 3.12 -3.71 6.88
C LEU A 291 3.95 -2.99 7.96
N ASP A 292 3.71 -1.71 8.14
CA ASP A 292 4.25 -0.98 9.31
C ASP A 292 3.39 -1.22 10.54
N ARG A 293 3.93 -0.88 11.70
CA ARG A 293 3.12 -0.66 12.89
C ARG A 293 2.08 0.43 12.63
N LYS A 294 0.87 0.19 13.10
CA LYS A 294 -0.32 1.06 12.97
C LYS A 294 -0.92 1.17 11.57
N CYS A 295 -0.63 0.28 10.62
CA CYS A 295 -1.38 0.28 9.36
C CYS A 295 -2.88 0.04 9.60
N GLN A 296 -3.74 0.82 8.96
CA GLN A 296 -5.20 0.76 9.13
C GLN A 296 -5.78 -0.47 8.43
N LEU A 297 -6.49 -1.33 9.17
CA LEU A 297 -7.15 -2.49 8.59
C LEU A 297 -8.52 -2.09 8.02
N MET A 298 -8.87 -2.60 6.84
CA MET A 298 -10.06 -2.17 6.12
C MET A 298 -11.23 -3.14 6.22
N ARG A 299 -12.44 -2.59 6.41
CA ARG A 299 -13.72 -3.29 6.28
C ARG A 299 -14.39 -2.96 4.95
N ILE A 300 -14.96 -3.98 4.32
CA ILE A 300 -15.77 -3.83 3.10
C ILE A 300 -17.23 -3.61 3.50
N ILE A 301 -17.82 -2.51 3.03
CA ILE A 301 -19.20 -2.12 3.34
C ILE A 301 -20.19 -2.59 2.27
N LYS A 302 -19.75 -2.60 1.00
CA LYS A 302 -20.58 -3.03 -0.13
C LYS A 302 -19.89 -4.17 -0.87
N PRO A 303 -20.00 -5.42 -0.38
CA PRO A 303 -19.27 -6.56 -0.93
C PRO A 303 -19.67 -6.91 -2.37
N ASP A 304 -20.85 -6.46 -2.83
CA ASP A 304 -21.32 -6.58 -4.21
C ASP A 304 -20.71 -5.55 -5.17
N ARG A 305 -20.09 -4.48 -4.64
CA ARG A 305 -19.53 -3.36 -5.43
C ARG A 305 -18.05 -3.14 -5.21
N VAL A 306 -17.46 -3.85 -4.27
CA VAL A 306 -16.05 -3.76 -3.92
C VAL A 306 -15.41 -5.11 -4.14
N GLU A 307 -14.32 -5.11 -4.89
CA GLU A 307 -13.52 -6.28 -5.15
C GLU A 307 -12.26 -6.25 -4.29
N VAL A 308 -12.01 -7.33 -3.55
CA VAL A 308 -10.76 -7.52 -2.81
C VAL A 308 -9.73 -8.11 -3.76
N LEU A 309 -8.65 -7.39 -3.98
CA LEU A 309 -7.59 -7.78 -4.93
C LEU A 309 -6.57 -8.72 -4.29
N ALA A 310 -6.21 -8.44 -3.04
CA ALA A 310 -5.23 -9.22 -2.29
C ALA A 310 -5.64 -9.34 -0.83
N ALA A 311 -5.30 -10.48 -0.22
CA ALA A 311 -5.54 -10.77 1.18
C ALA A 311 -4.39 -11.59 1.80
N SER A 312 -4.39 -11.73 3.12
CA SER A 312 -3.37 -12.42 3.92
C SER A 312 -4.01 -13.35 4.94
N VAL A 313 -3.53 -14.60 5.02
CA VAL A 313 -3.96 -15.55 6.05
C VAL A 313 -3.37 -15.17 7.41
N GLN A 314 -2.13 -14.70 7.44
CA GLN A 314 -1.48 -14.24 8.67
C GLN A 314 -2.19 -13.01 9.23
N LEU A 315 -2.46 -12.00 8.39
CA LEU A 315 -3.17 -10.80 8.83
C LEU A 315 -4.59 -11.12 9.31
N LYS A 316 -5.29 -12.06 8.68
CA LYS A 316 -6.62 -12.52 9.11
C LYS A 316 -6.64 -13.05 10.55
N THR A 317 -5.54 -13.62 11.01
CA THR A 317 -5.42 -14.16 12.38
C THR A 317 -5.29 -13.04 13.41
N ASP A 318 -4.69 -11.90 13.02
CA ASP A 318 -4.41 -10.76 13.91
C ASP A 318 -5.43 -9.62 13.78
N ASP A 319 -6.20 -9.61 12.69
CA ASP A 319 -7.33 -8.72 12.47
C ASP A 319 -8.51 -9.18 13.34
N SER A 320 -9.00 -8.32 14.26
CA SER A 320 -10.07 -8.73 15.19
C SER A 320 -11.38 -9.08 14.48
N GLN A 321 -11.54 -8.62 13.22
CA GLN A 321 -12.69 -8.93 12.37
C GLN A 321 -12.42 -10.06 11.39
N GLY A 322 -11.21 -10.64 11.38
CA GLY A 322 -10.86 -11.78 10.55
C GLY A 322 -11.01 -11.53 9.05
N LEU A 323 -10.74 -10.30 8.58
CA LEU A 323 -10.90 -9.93 7.17
C LEU A 323 -9.60 -10.17 6.39
N GLY A 324 -8.47 -9.74 6.95
CA GLY A 324 -7.15 -9.93 6.33
C GLY A 324 -7.00 -9.30 4.94
N ASN A 325 -7.80 -8.27 4.63
CA ASN A 325 -7.78 -7.59 3.33
C ASN A 325 -6.52 -6.72 3.21
N LEU A 326 -5.82 -6.79 2.07
CA LEU A 326 -4.61 -6.00 1.80
C LEU A 326 -4.81 -4.95 0.72
N ALA A 327 -5.63 -5.24 -0.29
CA ALA A 327 -5.97 -4.29 -1.34
C ALA A 327 -7.42 -4.47 -1.80
N ALA A 328 -8.10 -3.37 -2.09
CA ALA A 328 -9.47 -3.39 -2.60
C ALA A 328 -9.69 -2.31 -3.67
N THR A 329 -10.53 -2.61 -4.65
CA THR A 329 -10.92 -1.68 -5.71
C THR A 329 -12.44 -1.62 -5.88
N PHE A 330 -12.94 -0.48 -6.35
CA PHE A 330 -14.34 -0.30 -6.68
C PHE A 330 -14.54 0.88 -7.64
N ARG A 331 -15.69 0.90 -8.31
CA ARG A 331 -16.10 2.06 -9.12
C ARG A 331 -16.85 3.09 -8.28
N PHE A 332 -16.61 4.37 -8.57
CA PHE A 332 -17.35 5.48 -7.97
C PHE A 332 -17.68 6.54 -9.02
N GLY A 333 -18.98 6.72 -9.32
CA GLY A 333 -19.39 7.50 -10.48
C GLY A 333 -18.81 6.89 -11.75
N LYS A 334 -18.10 7.70 -12.54
CA LYS A 334 -17.39 7.24 -13.74
C LYS A 334 -15.97 6.74 -13.47
N GLY A 335 -15.40 7.04 -12.31
CA GLY A 335 -14.02 6.70 -11.95
C GLY A 335 -13.88 5.37 -11.23
N LYS A 336 -12.64 5.08 -10.83
CA LYS A 336 -12.24 3.85 -10.12
C LYS A 336 -11.35 4.21 -8.94
N VAL A 337 -11.47 3.46 -7.85
CA VAL A 337 -10.70 3.65 -6.63
C VAL A 337 -9.90 2.39 -6.34
N LEU A 338 -8.65 2.55 -5.90
CA LEU A 338 -7.80 1.52 -5.31
C LEU A 338 -7.37 2.00 -3.91
N HIS A 339 -7.50 1.11 -2.93
CA HIS A 339 -6.92 1.32 -1.61
C HIS A 339 -5.95 0.18 -1.27
N LEU A 340 -4.81 0.54 -0.70
CA LEU A 340 -3.78 -0.38 -0.22
C LEU A 340 -3.63 -0.23 1.29
N VAL A 341 -3.65 -1.35 2.01
CA VAL A 341 -3.22 -1.41 3.41
C VAL A 341 -1.70 -1.40 3.44
N GLY A 342 -1.12 -0.44 4.17
CA GLY A 342 0.30 -0.14 4.11
C GLY A 342 0.70 0.77 2.94
N HIS A 343 1.98 1.12 2.92
CA HIS A 343 2.53 2.14 2.02
C HIS A 343 2.85 1.61 0.62
N PHE A 344 2.70 2.44 -0.41
CA PHE A 344 3.10 2.12 -1.77
C PHE A 344 4.63 2.16 -1.91
N ASP A 345 5.27 3.20 -1.37
CA ASP A 345 6.71 3.26 -1.15
C ASP A 345 7.05 2.64 0.20
N TYR A 346 8.10 1.83 0.25
CA TYR A 346 8.71 1.55 1.54
C TYR A 346 10.13 1.04 1.36
N ASN A 347 10.97 1.93 0.84
CA ASN A 347 12.40 1.81 1.00
C ASN A 347 12.76 2.18 2.44
N SER A 348 12.94 1.17 3.29
CA SER A 348 13.11 1.32 4.74
C SER A 348 14.36 2.15 5.09
N GLY A 349 14.17 3.21 5.90
CA GLY A 349 15.21 3.90 6.68
C GLY A 349 16.37 4.59 5.95
N ARG A 350 16.53 4.41 4.65
CA ARG A 350 17.57 5.03 3.81
C ARG A 350 16.93 5.29 2.44
N ALA A 351 16.44 6.51 2.25
CA ALA A 351 15.74 6.97 1.05
C ALA A 351 16.58 6.93 -0.25
N PHE A 352 17.75 6.28 -0.24
CA PHE A 352 18.76 6.35 -1.29
C PHE A 352 18.99 5.03 -2.03
N ASN A 353 18.44 3.89 -1.56
CA ASN A 353 18.92 2.58 -2.02
C ASN A 353 17.85 1.54 -2.39
N ASN A 354 16.65 1.95 -2.86
CA ASN A 354 15.60 1.05 -3.38
C ASN A 354 15.46 -0.31 -2.65
N LEU A 355 15.58 -0.30 -1.32
CA LEU A 355 15.57 -1.47 -0.48
C LEU A 355 14.13 -1.96 -0.27
N LEU A 356 13.75 -3.04 -0.94
CA LEU A 356 12.44 -3.65 -0.75
C LEU A 356 12.51 -4.73 0.33
N PRO A 357 11.68 -4.67 1.38
CA PRO A 357 11.61 -5.72 2.41
C PRO A 357 10.92 -6.99 1.91
N ASP A 358 10.17 -6.89 0.82
CA ASP A 358 9.27 -7.93 0.33
C ASP A 358 9.17 -8.04 -1.21
N PRO A 359 10.30 -8.02 -1.95
CA PRO A 359 10.28 -8.28 -3.38
C PRO A 359 9.74 -9.69 -3.65
N ALA A 360 8.81 -9.80 -4.60
CA ALA A 360 8.30 -11.09 -5.02
C ALA A 360 9.37 -11.80 -5.88
N PRO A 361 9.84 -13.00 -5.52
CA PRO A 361 11.01 -13.63 -6.14
C PRO A 361 10.97 -13.76 -7.67
N LYS A 362 9.78 -13.86 -8.27
CA LYS A 362 9.62 -14.04 -9.73
C LYS A 362 9.52 -12.74 -10.52
N ILE A 363 9.18 -11.62 -9.87
CA ILE A 363 8.92 -10.33 -10.56
C ILE A 363 9.87 -9.22 -10.10
N GLY A 364 10.65 -9.43 -9.03
CA GLY A 364 11.70 -8.52 -8.58
C GLY A 364 11.19 -7.27 -7.82
N ILE A 365 9.92 -6.90 -8.00
CA ILE A 365 9.22 -5.85 -7.24
C ILE A 365 8.23 -6.47 -6.24
N SER A 366 7.68 -5.68 -5.32
CA SER A 366 6.64 -6.18 -4.40
C SER A 366 5.29 -6.37 -5.09
N LEU A 367 4.43 -7.21 -4.53
CA LEU A 367 3.08 -7.45 -5.07
C LEU A 367 2.22 -6.18 -5.03
N ARG A 368 2.31 -5.40 -3.95
CA ARG A 368 1.61 -4.11 -3.84
C ARG A 368 2.00 -3.15 -4.96
N GLN A 369 3.28 -3.11 -5.33
CA GLN A 369 3.78 -2.22 -6.37
C GLN A 369 3.31 -2.65 -7.75
N ALA A 370 3.27 -3.96 -8.02
CA ALA A 370 2.73 -4.50 -9.26
C ALA A 370 1.24 -4.17 -9.43
N ILE A 371 0.42 -4.37 -8.39
CA ILE A 371 -1.02 -4.03 -8.39
C ILE A 371 -1.23 -2.53 -8.60
N ALA A 372 -0.51 -1.68 -7.85
CA ALA A 372 -0.58 -0.23 -7.99
C ALA A 372 -0.18 0.24 -9.40
N ALA A 373 0.90 -0.30 -9.96
CA ALA A 373 1.35 0.02 -11.30
C ALA A 373 0.33 -0.38 -12.37
N ASN A 374 -0.31 -1.55 -12.24
CA ASN A 374 -1.41 -1.97 -13.12
C ASN A 374 -2.59 -0.98 -13.07
N PHE A 375 -2.96 -0.54 -11.87
CA PHE A 375 -4.04 0.44 -11.69
C PHE A 375 -3.71 1.81 -12.30
N ILE A 376 -2.45 2.27 -12.14
CA ILE A 376 -1.96 3.49 -12.79
C ILE A 376 -1.98 3.32 -14.33
N ALA A 377 -1.55 2.17 -14.84
CA ALA A 377 -1.57 1.89 -16.27
C ALA A 377 -2.99 1.91 -16.86
N GLU A 378 -3.95 1.32 -16.14
CA GLU A 378 -5.36 1.36 -16.50
C GLU A 378 -5.89 2.81 -16.55
N ALA A 379 -5.52 3.65 -15.58
CA ALA A 379 -5.92 5.06 -15.55
C ALA A 379 -5.38 5.85 -16.75
N LEU A 380 -4.11 5.65 -17.10
CA LEU A 380 -3.44 6.35 -18.20
C LEU A 380 -3.89 5.84 -19.58
N GLY A 381 -4.31 4.58 -19.66
CA GLY A 381 -4.87 3.99 -20.88
C GLY A 381 -6.26 4.48 -21.25
N GLN A 382 -6.94 5.26 -20.38
CA GLN A 382 -8.24 5.82 -20.69
C GLN A 382 -8.13 6.92 -21.75
N THR A 383 -8.64 6.63 -22.95
CA THR A 383 -8.93 7.65 -23.95
C THR A 383 -9.92 8.66 -23.35
N ASP A 384 -9.76 9.94 -23.68
CA ASP A 384 -10.68 10.99 -23.23
C ASP A 384 -12.09 10.62 -23.67
N SER A 385 -12.88 10.07 -22.74
CA SER A 385 -14.29 9.91 -22.95
C SER A 385 -14.85 11.33 -23.02
N THR A 386 -15.15 11.74 -24.26
CA THR A 386 -15.73 13.03 -24.59
C THR A 386 -16.83 13.34 -23.57
N PRO A 387 -16.78 14.49 -22.87
CA PRO A 387 -17.84 14.83 -21.94
C PRO A 387 -19.13 14.86 -22.75
N ALA A 388 -20.09 14.01 -22.36
CA ALA A 388 -21.43 14.01 -22.91
C ALA A 388 -21.95 15.44 -22.84
N THR A 389 -22.03 16.08 -24.00
CA THR A 389 -22.73 17.34 -24.19
C THR A 389 -24.13 17.10 -23.63
N SER A 390 -24.44 17.77 -22.53
CA SER A 390 -25.80 17.94 -22.07
C SER A 390 -26.55 18.73 -23.14
N GLN A 391 -27.06 18.03 -24.15
CA GLN A 391 -28.14 18.56 -24.95
C GLN A 391 -29.38 18.46 -24.06
N GLY A 392 -29.79 19.62 -23.56
CA GLY A 392 -31.13 19.78 -23.03
C GLY A 392 -32.13 19.45 -24.13
N ASN A 393 -33.16 18.72 -23.72
CA ASN A 393 -34.53 18.86 -24.20
C ASN A 393 -35.44 18.66 -23.00
#